data_AF-A0A651H9E2-F1
#
_entry.id   AF-A0A651H9E2-F1
#
_cell.length_a   1.000
_cell.length_b   1.000
_cell.length_c   1.000
_cell.angle_alpha   90.00
_cell.angle_beta   90.00
_cell.angle_gamma   90.00
#
_symmetry.space_group_name_H-M   'P 1'
#
loop_
_entity.id
_entity.type
_entity.pdbx_description
1 polymer ?
#
loop_
_entity_poly.entity_id
_entity_poly.type
_entity_poly.pdbx_seq_one_letter_code
_entity_poly.pdbx_strand_id
1 'polypeptide(L)'
;MKGLIGSKTVLAGGTLILLIMALWLVVHLTSAPPSVPGEATEDRVAGSDAAVDAVADETVEVAAQPLESSGEDQPARATDAAALMAGFDWEDGSLEELAGLVKALERAGTPAPMIRRMVETLLRERVERDPQAFVAEFPIDPDAPWYPTRDHIQLTQQRKRIMHDLFGSWDYGWTEDDYERHRSTMGTIPVERMIDMDSITEFYFHQSRAALYRDPNDPAVVLWEVAVLDSLATVLSPEELIQFELNQRRYGIGLRNMVANRDYTLEELSRLLELERNQYLAMHGVTLPDVETSAAVVLSAQRELLGDDQVVEHLRSTNGLFEIYIERILDAEASADATRQLDVWLAKEAITDELKQLRSRYPDEQDYRQAIRDGNLIEEARSTMVEAGGESAWRRYQLSGFAGWLSMMERDEPSDP
;
A
#
# COMPACT_ATOMS: atom_id res chain seq x y z
N MET A 1 -8.47 44.08 -0.85
CA MET A 1 -9.19 42.81 -1.05
C MET A 1 -9.58 42.25 0.31
N LYS A 2 -10.81 42.51 0.75
CA LYS A 2 -11.43 41.94 1.94
C LYS A 2 -12.73 41.31 1.46
N GLY A 3 -12.96 40.04 1.76
CA GLY A 3 -14.22 39.36 1.49
C GLY A 3 -14.04 38.04 0.74
N LEU A 4 -13.72 36.97 1.49
CA LEU A 4 -14.01 35.57 1.16
C LEU A 4 -13.42 34.66 2.27
N ILE A 5 -13.90 34.80 3.52
CA ILE A 5 -13.56 33.87 4.63
C ILE A 5 -14.83 33.28 5.29
N GLY A 6 -16.04 33.74 4.97
CA GLY A 6 -17.25 33.36 5.71
C GLY A 6 -18.00 32.10 5.27
N SER A 7 -17.53 31.32 4.28
CA SER A 7 -18.36 30.27 3.65
C SER A 7 -17.96 28.83 3.98
N LYS A 8 -16.78 28.56 4.56
CA LYS A 8 -16.32 27.17 4.80
C LYS A 8 -16.60 26.68 6.23
N THR A 9 -16.70 27.58 7.21
CA THR A 9 -17.05 27.25 8.61
C THR A 9 -18.50 26.78 8.78
N VAL A 10 -19.42 27.20 7.92
CA VAL A 10 -20.84 26.78 7.99
C VAL A 10 -21.06 25.34 7.50
N LEU A 11 -20.20 24.84 6.60
CA LEU A 11 -20.37 23.50 6.05
C LEU A 11 -19.83 22.40 6.99
N ALA A 12 -18.69 22.64 7.67
CA ALA A 12 -18.10 21.68 8.61
C ALA A 12 -18.95 21.50 9.88
N GLY A 13 -19.44 22.61 10.46
CA GLY A 13 -20.37 22.58 11.60
C GLY A 13 -21.71 21.88 11.29
N GLY A 14 -22.16 21.93 10.03
CA GLY A 14 -23.38 21.24 9.60
C GLY A 14 -23.28 19.72 9.67
N THR A 15 -22.14 19.15 9.30
CA THR A 15 -21.88 17.70 9.39
C THR A 15 -21.78 17.21 10.83
N LEU A 16 -21.14 17.98 11.73
CA LEU A 16 -21.04 17.65 13.15
C LEU A 16 -22.40 17.74 13.85
N ILE A 17 -23.20 18.77 13.56
CA ILE A 17 -24.57 18.90 14.09
C ILE A 17 -25.46 17.74 13.62
N LEU A 18 -25.34 17.32 12.36
CA LEU A 18 -26.07 16.15 11.85
C LEU A 18 -25.63 14.86 12.54
N LEU A 19 -24.35 14.73 12.89
CA LEU A 19 -23.81 13.55 13.57
C LEU A 19 -24.23 13.52 15.05
N ILE A 20 -24.27 14.67 15.72
CA ILE A 20 -24.82 14.84 17.07
C ILE A 20 -26.33 14.60 17.08
N MET A 21 -27.08 15.09 16.09
CA MET A 21 -28.50 14.83 15.96
C MET A 21 -28.79 13.36 15.66
N ALA A 22 -27.98 12.70 14.83
CA ALA A 22 -28.09 11.27 14.56
C ALA A 22 -27.78 10.44 15.83
N LEU A 23 -26.75 10.82 16.59
CA LEU A 23 -26.40 10.20 17.87
C LEU A 23 -27.55 10.38 18.88
N TRP A 24 -28.11 11.59 18.98
CA TRP A 24 -29.26 11.89 19.85
C TRP A 24 -30.50 11.09 19.45
N LEU A 25 -30.78 10.96 18.15
CA LEU A 25 -31.90 10.19 17.61
C LEU A 25 -31.74 8.69 17.87
N VAL A 26 -30.54 8.13 17.70
CA VAL A 26 -30.27 6.72 18.00
C VAL A 26 -30.45 6.43 19.49
N VAL A 27 -29.94 7.30 20.36
CA VAL A 27 -30.12 7.18 21.82
C VAL A 27 -31.61 7.25 22.22
N HIS A 28 -32.41 8.07 21.54
CA HIS A 28 -33.86 8.19 21.81
C HIS A 28 -34.72 7.11 21.15
N LEU A 29 -34.24 6.41 20.13
CA LEU A 29 -34.96 5.30 19.50
C LEU A 29 -34.68 3.95 20.20
N THR A 30 -33.58 3.86 20.97
CA THR A 30 -33.26 2.68 21.79
C THR A 30 -33.90 2.70 23.19
N SER A 31 -34.50 3.82 23.61
CA SER A 31 -35.33 3.87 24.82
C SER A 31 -36.74 3.36 24.48
N ALA A 32 -37.08 2.18 25.00
CA ALA A 32 -38.38 1.56 24.78
C ALA A 32 -39.54 2.48 25.20
N PRO A 33 -40.65 2.54 24.43
CA PRO A 33 -41.82 3.31 24.84
C PRO A 33 -42.42 2.72 26.13
N PRO A 34 -43.01 3.55 27.01
CA PRO A 34 -43.60 3.09 28.25
C PRO A 34 -44.70 2.06 27.96
N SER A 35 -44.58 0.88 28.58
CA SER A 35 -45.56 -0.18 28.54
C SER A 35 -46.87 0.30 29.16
N VAL A 36 -47.92 0.32 28.35
CA VAL A 36 -49.30 0.54 28.81
C VAL A 36 -49.75 -0.71 29.58
N PRO A 37 -50.31 -0.58 30.80
CA PRO A 37 -50.75 -1.72 31.59
C PRO A 37 -51.97 -2.39 30.95
N GLY A 38 -51.95 -3.73 30.98
CA GLY A 38 -52.81 -4.59 30.17
C GLY A 38 -54.30 -4.56 30.48
N GLU A 39 -55.05 -5.06 29.50
CA GLU A 39 -56.42 -5.52 29.67
C GLU A 39 -56.48 -6.96 29.15
N ALA A 40 -56.86 -7.86 30.06
CA ALA A 40 -57.03 -9.28 29.80
C ALA A 40 -58.32 -9.53 29.00
N THR A 41 -58.29 -10.48 28.07
CA THR A 41 -59.49 -11.25 27.72
C THR A 41 -59.09 -12.61 27.16
N GLU A 42 -59.59 -13.64 27.85
CA GLU A 42 -59.46 -15.07 27.54
C GLU A 42 -60.32 -15.52 26.34
N ASP A 43 -59.91 -16.68 25.82
CA ASP A 43 -60.69 -17.77 25.19
C ASP A 43 -61.26 -17.62 23.76
N ARG A 44 -60.71 -18.43 22.82
CA ARG A 44 -61.23 -19.80 22.58
C ARG A 44 -60.39 -20.63 21.59
N VAL A 45 -60.35 -21.94 21.88
CA VAL A 45 -59.68 -23.07 21.22
C VAL A 45 -60.41 -23.60 19.97
N ALA A 46 -59.65 -23.98 18.94
CA ALA A 46 -59.78 -25.18 18.07
C ALA A 46 -58.55 -25.17 17.12
N GLY A 47 -57.67 -26.16 16.97
CA GLY A 47 -57.76 -27.62 17.13
C GLY A 47 -57.54 -28.26 15.75
N SER A 48 -56.36 -28.81 15.46
CA SER A 48 -56.15 -29.92 14.50
C SER A 48 -54.69 -30.39 14.47
N ASP A 49 -54.54 -31.69 14.74
CA ASP A 49 -53.37 -32.56 14.75
C ASP A 49 -52.47 -32.57 13.49
N ALA A 50 -51.17 -32.85 13.68
CA ALA A 50 -50.56 -34.12 13.27
C ALA A 50 -49.10 -34.25 13.75
N ALA A 51 -48.79 -35.43 14.28
CA ALA A 51 -47.57 -35.88 14.95
C ALA A 51 -46.37 -36.15 14.02
N VAL A 52 -45.13 -36.16 14.56
CA VAL A 52 -44.18 -37.30 14.52
C VAL A 52 -43.17 -37.19 15.69
N ASP A 53 -42.95 -38.35 16.35
CA ASP A 53 -41.95 -38.79 17.35
C ASP A 53 -40.58 -38.06 17.37
N ALA A 54 -40.00 -37.65 18.50
CA ALA A 54 -39.56 -38.36 19.73
C ALA A 54 -38.23 -39.14 19.60
N VAL A 55 -37.11 -38.53 20.02
CA VAL A 55 -36.02 -39.18 20.80
C VAL A 55 -35.39 -38.15 21.76
N ALA A 56 -35.37 -38.55 23.04
CA ALA A 56 -34.82 -37.93 24.25
C ALA A 56 -33.33 -37.53 24.14
N ASP A 57 -32.90 -36.35 24.59
CA ASP A 57 -32.77 -35.81 25.97
C ASP A 57 -31.40 -36.10 26.59
N GLU A 58 -30.53 -35.08 26.54
CA GLU A 58 -29.56 -34.78 27.59
C GLU A 58 -29.38 -33.24 27.57
N THR A 59 -30.43 -32.53 28.02
CA THR A 59 -30.35 -31.09 28.21
C THR A 59 -29.81 -30.78 29.60
N VAL A 60 -28.61 -30.19 29.63
CA VAL A 60 -28.03 -29.57 30.82
C VAL A 60 -28.96 -28.44 31.26
N GLU A 61 -29.56 -28.62 32.43
CA GLU A 61 -30.34 -27.63 33.15
C GLU A 61 -29.40 -26.47 33.58
N VAL A 62 -29.13 -25.55 32.65
CA VAL A 62 -28.59 -24.23 33.00
C VAL A 62 -29.78 -23.44 33.51
N ALA A 63 -29.87 -23.32 34.84
CA ALA A 63 -30.81 -22.43 35.50
C ALA A 63 -30.73 -21.05 34.83
N ALA A 64 -31.81 -20.70 34.12
CA ALA A 64 -32.05 -19.34 33.65
C ALA A 64 -32.22 -18.47 34.91
N GLN A 65 -31.12 -17.86 35.35
CA GLN A 65 -31.24 -16.68 36.18
C GLN A 65 -31.96 -15.63 35.34
N PRO A 66 -32.99 -14.95 35.87
CA PRO A 66 -33.51 -13.77 35.20
C PRO A 66 -32.34 -12.83 35.00
N LEU A 67 -32.10 -12.41 33.76
CA LEU A 67 -31.37 -11.17 33.51
C LEU A 67 -32.18 -10.08 34.24
N GLU A 68 -31.77 -9.75 35.47
CA GLU A 68 -32.15 -8.50 36.09
C GLU A 68 -31.69 -7.42 35.11
N SER A 69 -32.68 -6.84 34.42
CA SER A 69 -32.49 -5.68 33.59
C SER A 69 -31.93 -4.57 34.48
N SER A 70 -30.63 -4.31 34.39
CA SER A 70 -29.99 -3.11 34.91
C SER A 70 -30.43 -1.90 34.07
N GLY A 71 -31.73 -1.58 34.12
CA GLY A 71 -32.38 -0.50 33.37
C GLY A 71 -32.28 0.86 34.04
N GLU A 72 -31.83 0.93 35.29
CA GLU A 72 -31.78 2.21 36.04
C GLU A 72 -30.46 2.99 35.84
N ASP A 73 -29.38 2.35 35.38
CA ASP A 73 -28.06 2.98 35.27
C ASP A 73 -27.71 3.50 33.86
N GLN A 74 -28.40 3.03 32.82
CA GLN A 74 -28.20 3.50 31.44
C GLN A 74 -28.60 4.97 31.21
N PRO A 75 -29.78 5.45 31.69
CA PRO A 75 -30.17 6.85 31.43
C PRO A 75 -29.24 7.85 32.15
N ALA A 76 -28.76 7.54 33.35
CA ALA A 76 -27.79 8.38 34.06
C ALA A 76 -26.46 8.48 33.31
N ARG A 77 -25.90 7.35 32.85
CA ARG A 77 -24.65 7.30 32.06
C ARG A 77 -24.74 8.01 30.71
N ALA A 78 -25.87 7.90 30.03
CA ALA A 78 -26.13 8.62 28.78
C ALA A 78 -26.26 10.15 29.00
N THR A 79 -26.81 10.55 30.14
CA THR A 79 -26.94 11.97 30.52
C THR A 79 -25.56 12.58 30.83
N ASP A 80 -24.67 11.84 31.48
CA ASP A 80 -23.30 12.27 31.76
C ASP A 80 -22.45 12.44 30.48
N ALA A 81 -22.57 11.51 29.53
CA ALA A 81 -21.90 11.65 28.23
C ALA A 81 -22.45 12.82 27.40
N ALA A 82 -23.76 13.05 27.43
CA ALA A 82 -24.39 14.21 26.78
C ALA A 82 -23.97 15.54 27.43
N ALA A 83 -23.85 15.58 28.75
CA ALA A 83 -23.36 16.74 29.48
C ALA A 83 -21.89 17.03 29.19
N LEU A 84 -21.04 15.98 29.13
CA LEU A 84 -19.64 16.11 28.73
C LEU A 84 -19.50 16.57 27.28
N MET A 85 -20.30 16.03 26.35
CA MET A 85 -20.33 16.54 24.96
C MET A 85 -20.80 17.99 24.87
N ALA A 86 -21.80 18.38 25.66
CA ALA A 86 -22.30 19.76 25.66
C ALA A 86 -21.32 20.76 26.28
N GLY A 87 -20.51 20.32 27.25
CA GLY A 87 -19.51 21.13 27.93
C GLY A 87 -18.09 21.01 27.35
N PHE A 88 -17.85 20.05 26.44
CA PHE A 88 -16.55 19.89 25.80
C PHE A 88 -16.24 21.12 24.97
N ASP A 89 -15.08 21.71 25.20
CA ASP A 89 -14.58 22.76 24.33
C ASP A 89 -14.10 22.11 23.02
N TRP A 90 -15.02 22.06 22.05
CA TRP A 90 -14.75 21.54 20.71
C TRP A 90 -13.72 22.38 19.95
N GLU A 91 -13.34 23.55 20.48
CA GLU A 91 -12.34 24.43 19.89
C GLU A 91 -10.94 24.23 20.48
N ASP A 92 -10.82 24.18 21.81
CA ASP A 92 -9.54 24.16 22.54
C ASP A 92 -9.35 22.98 23.50
N GLY A 93 -10.21 21.95 23.44
CA GLY A 93 -10.15 20.80 24.33
C GLY A 93 -8.79 20.10 24.37
N SER A 94 -8.26 19.95 25.58
CA SER A 94 -7.00 19.25 25.87
C SER A 94 -7.11 17.75 25.57
N LEU A 95 -5.97 17.06 25.43
CA LEU A 95 -5.99 15.59 25.29
C LEU A 95 -6.58 14.88 26.51
N GLU A 96 -6.45 15.46 27.70
CA GLU A 96 -7.04 14.89 28.91
C GLU A 96 -8.57 14.95 28.86
N GLU A 97 -9.14 16.07 28.40
CA GLU A 97 -10.57 16.21 28.18
C GLU A 97 -11.06 15.28 27.05
N LEU A 98 -10.27 15.13 25.98
CA LEU A 98 -10.59 14.21 24.88
C LEU A 98 -10.59 12.75 25.35
N ALA A 99 -9.62 12.35 26.17
CA ALA A 99 -9.58 11.04 26.81
C ALA A 99 -10.77 10.83 27.78
N GLY A 100 -11.16 11.88 28.50
CA GLY A 100 -12.35 11.90 29.34
C GLY A 100 -13.64 11.69 28.53
N LEU A 101 -13.76 12.39 27.39
CA LEU A 101 -14.87 12.26 26.46
C LEU A 101 -14.96 10.84 25.88
N VAL A 102 -13.84 10.25 25.44
CA VAL A 102 -13.80 8.86 24.96
C VAL A 102 -14.35 7.91 26.01
N LYS A 103 -13.84 7.96 27.25
CA LYS A 103 -14.31 7.10 28.34
C LYS A 103 -15.79 7.29 28.66
N ALA A 104 -16.31 8.51 28.54
CA ALA A 104 -17.72 8.79 28.76
C ALA A 104 -18.60 8.19 27.66
N LEU A 105 -18.19 8.30 26.40
CA LEU A 105 -18.90 7.72 25.25
C LEU A 105 -18.92 6.19 25.30
N GLU A 106 -17.81 5.58 25.70
CA GLU A 106 -17.73 4.13 25.94
C GLU A 106 -18.71 3.69 27.03
N ARG A 107 -18.74 4.40 28.17
CA ARG A 107 -19.68 4.11 29.27
C ARG A 107 -21.14 4.32 28.88
N ALA A 108 -21.42 5.23 27.95
CA ALA A 108 -22.74 5.46 27.38
C ALA A 108 -23.13 4.41 26.32
N GLY A 109 -22.25 3.46 25.98
CA GLY A 109 -22.52 2.41 25.01
C GLY A 109 -22.45 2.88 23.54
N THR A 110 -21.75 3.98 23.28
CA THR A 110 -21.54 4.45 21.90
C THR A 110 -20.69 3.43 21.13
N PRO A 111 -21.04 3.07 19.89
CA PRO A 111 -20.23 2.12 19.11
C PRO A 111 -18.79 2.62 18.88
N ALA A 112 -17.80 1.77 19.13
CA ALA A 112 -16.38 2.11 18.99
C ALA A 112 -15.99 2.74 17.63
N PRO A 113 -16.50 2.27 16.47
CA PRO A 113 -16.21 2.92 15.19
C PRO A 113 -16.68 4.37 15.10
N MET A 114 -17.79 4.70 15.78
CA MET A 114 -18.32 6.06 15.84
C MET A 114 -17.46 6.95 16.75
N ILE A 115 -17.05 6.42 17.91
CA ILE A 115 -16.13 7.10 18.82
C ILE A 115 -14.82 7.42 18.08
N ARG A 116 -14.21 6.42 17.43
CA ARG A 116 -12.97 6.58 16.66
C ARG A 116 -13.08 7.68 15.61
N ARG A 117 -14.11 7.62 14.75
CA ARG A 117 -14.31 8.62 13.67
C ARG A 117 -14.55 10.03 14.21
N MET A 118 -15.24 10.16 15.33
CA MET A 118 -15.47 11.44 15.97
C MET A 118 -14.14 12.02 16.48
N VAL A 119 -13.37 11.26 17.26
CA VAL A 119 -12.05 11.68 17.75
C VAL A 119 -11.10 12.03 16.61
N GLU A 120 -11.05 11.21 15.56
CA GLU A 120 -10.21 11.49 14.39
C GLU A 120 -10.58 12.80 13.70
N THR A 121 -11.89 13.10 13.62
CA THR A 121 -12.42 14.34 13.05
C THR A 121 -12.03 15.54 13.91
N LEU A 122 -12.17 15.44 15.23
CA LEU A 122 -11.77 16.51 16.15
C LEU A 122 -10.28 16.81 16.08
N LEU A 123 -9.44 15.79 16.09
CA LEU A 123 -7.99 15.96 15.96
C LEU A 123 -7.61 16.58 14.62
N ARG A 124 -8.30 16.22 13.52
CA ARG A 124 -8.08 16.85 12.21
C ARG A 124 -8.45 18.33 12.22
N GLU A 125 -9.65 18.66 12.70
CA GLU A 125 -10.16 20.03 12.75
C GLU A 125 -9.28 20.93 13.65
N ARG A 126 -8.78 20.38 14.76
CA ARG A 126 -7.85 21.09 15.66
C ARG A 126 -6.56 21.48 14.94
N VAL A 127 -5.94 20.55 14.20
CA VAL A 127 -4.72 20.83 13.40
C VAL A 127 -4.99 21.82 12.27
N GLU A 128 -6.13 21.76 11.61
CA GLU A 128 -6.49 22.68 10.53
C GLU A 128 -6.74 24.11 11.03
N ARG A 129 -7.27 24.26 12.24
CA ARG A 129 -7.58 25.56 12.85
C ARG A 129 -6.33 26.27 13.38
N ASP A 130 -5.56 25.60 14.23
CA ASP A 130 -4.36 26.16 14.85
C ASP A 130 -3.21 25.15 14.84
N PRO A 131 -2.50 25.01 13.71
CA PRO A 131 -1.36 24.12 13.62
C PRO A 131 -0.21 24.53 14.55
N GLN A 132 -0.07 25.81 14.90
CA GLN A 132 1.03 26.27 15.76
C GLN A 132 0.80 25.90 17.22
N ALA A 133 -0.43 26.07 17.73
CA ALA A 133 -0.79 25.60 19.07
C ALA A 133 -0.64 24.08 19.17
N PHE A 134 -1.05 23.33 18.14
CA PHE A 134 -0.89 21.89 18.13
C PHE A 134 0.58 21.46 18.15
N VAL A 135 1.45 22.11 17.36
CA VAL A 135 2.90 21.85 17.41
C VAL A 135 3.52 22.24 18.76
N ALA A 136 3.02 23.29 19.41
CA ALA A 136 3.51 23.68 20.73
C ALA A 136 3.17 22.63 21.82
N GLU A 137 2.01 21.98 21.71
CA GLU A 137 1.61 20.87 22.60
C GLU A 137 2.28 19.54 22.21
N PHE A 138 2.48 19.29 20.92
CA PHE A 138 3.12 18.10 20.35
C PHE A 138 4.29 18.50 19.43
N PRO A 139 5.48 18.70 20.01
CA PRO A 139 6.63 19.16 19.26
C PRO A 139 6.93 18.26 18.06
N ILE A 140 7.09 18.89 16.90
CA ILE A 140 7.68 18.26 15.73
C ILE A 140 9.14 17.89 16.02
N ASP A 141 9.60 16.78 15.46
CA ASP A 141 10.98 16.33 15.61
C ASP A 141 11.93 17.36 14.97
N PRO A 142 12.76 18.07 15.78
CA PRO A 142 13.68 19.08 15.28
C PRO A 142 14.84 18.47 14.47
N ASP A 143 15.15 17.19 14.68
CA ASP A 143 16.25 16.49 14.01
C ASP A 143 15.84 15.99 12.62
N ALA A 144 14.54 16.01 12.32
CA ALA A 144 14.03 15.68 11.00
C ALA A 144 14.44 16.76 9.97
N PRO A 145 15.02 16.34 8.82
CA PRO A 145 15.52 17.27 7.82
C PRO A 145 14.39 18.14 7.23
N TRP A 146 14.70 19.40 6.94
CA TRP A 146 13.73 20.38 6.49
C TRP A 146 13.35 20.22 5.00
N TYR A 147 12.05 20.30 4.70
CA TYR A 147 11.46 20.42 3.36
C TYR A 147 10.02 20.98 3.47
N PRO A 148 9.41 21.53 2.39
CA PRO A 148 8.18 22.32 2.48
C PRO A 148 6.95 21.64 3.12
N THR A 149 6.85 20.30 3.03
CA THR A 149 5.72 19.54 3.57
C THR A 149 6.05 18.80 4.87
N ARG A 150 7.26 18.99 5.44
CA ARG A 150 7.73 18.27 6.63
C ARG A 150 6.74 18.35 7.79
N ASP A 151 6.36 19.57 8.16
CA ASP A 151 5.54 19.80 9.35
C ASP A 151 4.15 19.17 9.18
N HIS A 152 3.57 19.21 7.96
CA HIS A 152 2.29 18.57 7.66
C HIS A 152 2.34 17.04 7.83
N ILE A 153 3.44 16.41 7.42
CA ILE A 153 3.63 14.96 7.55
C ILE A 153 3.78 14.58 9.02
N GLN A 154 4.60 15.29 9.77
CA GLN A 154 4.76 15.03 11.21
C GLN A 154 3.46 15.28 11.98
N LEU A 155 2.70 16.32 11.65
CA LEU A 155 1.37 16.55 12.23
C LEU A 155 0.41 15.39 11.98
N THR A 156 0.46 14.82 10.77
CA THR A 156 -0.35 13.64 10.44
C THR A 156 0.06 12.43 11.29
N GLN A 157 1.35 12.21 11.48
CA GLN A 157 1.86 11.08 12.28
C GLN A 157 1.60 11.28 13.77
N GLN A 158 1.76 12.50 14.29
CA GLN A 158 1.41 12.83 15.68
C GLN A 158 -0.06 12.57 15.97
N ARG A 159 -0.97 12.94 15.05
CA ARG A 159 -2.39 12.59 15.18
C ARG A 159 -2.62 11.08 15.30
N LYS A 160 -1.92 10.25 14.52
CA LYS A 160 -2.03 8.80 14.62
C LYS A 160 -1.49 8.26 15.95
N ARG A 161 -0.37 8.79 16.45
CA ARG A 161 0.18 8.44 17.77
C ARG A 161 -0.77 8.80 18.90
N ILE A 162 -1.37 9.98 18.86
CA ILE A 162 -2.40 10.39 19.82
C ILE A 162 -3.61 9.45 19.78
N MET A 163 -4.10 9.10 18.58
CA MET A 163 -5.18 8.11 18.45
C MET A 163 -4.81 6.78 19.09
N HIS A 164 -3.60 6.28 18.84
CA HIS A 164 -3.11 5.08 19.48
C HIS A 164 -3.07 5.21 21.00
N ASP A 165 -2.53 6.29 21.54
CA ASP A 165 -2.39 6.50 22.99
C ASP A 165 -3.76 6.64 23.68
N LEU A 166 -4.75 7.24 23.00
CA LEU A 166 -6.11 7.38 23.50
C LEU A 166 -6.85 6.04 23.59
N PHE A 167 -6.65 5.15 22.61
CA PHE A 167 -7.41 3.90 22.50
C PHE A 167 -6.62 2.65 22.92
N GLY A 168 -5.32 2.76 23.14
CA GLY A 168 -4.42 1.65 23.50
C GLY A 168 -4.20 0.61 22.40
N SER A 169 -4.78 0.81 21.21
CA SER A 169 -4.64 -0.08 20.05
C SER A 169 -4.92 0.69 18.75
N TRP A 170 -4.29 0.25 17.66
CA TRP A 170 -4.45 0.88 16.34
C TRP A 170 -5.78 0.57 15.68
N ASP A 171 -6.30 -0.63 15.92
CA ASP A 171 -7.52 -1.17 15.35
C ASP A 171 -8.77 -0.93 16.21
N TYR A 172 -8.67 -0.18 17.32
CA TYR A 172 -9.84 0.21 18.09
C TYR A 172 -10.90 0.85 17.19
N GLY A 173 -12.10 0.28 17.17
CA GLY A 173 -13.21 0.77 16.36
C GLY A 173 -13.03 0.60 14.85
N TRP A 174 -12.10 -0.25 14.40
CA TRP A 174 -12.06 -0.68 13.01
C TRP A 174 -13.29 -1.51 12.65
N THR A 175 -13.79 -1.29 11.45
CA THR A 175 -14.83 -2.10 10.82
C THR A 175 -14.20 -3.20 9.96
N GLU A 176 -14.99 -4.15 9.47
CA GLU A 176 -14.48 -5.17 8.54
C GLU A 176 -13.83 -4.52 7.30
N ASP A 177 -14.43 -3.46 6.77
CA ASP A 177 -13.88 -2.68 5.65
C ASP A 177 -12.47 -2.11 5.97
N ASP A 178 -12.21 -1.76 7.24
CA ASP A 178 -10.91 -1.24 7.66
C ASP A 178 -9.87 -2.37 7.74
N TYR A 179 -10.25 -3.54 8.27
CA TYR A 179 -9.40 -4.73 8.25
C TYR A 179 -9.14 -5.25 6.83
N GLU A 180 -10.14 -5.21 5.95
CA GLU A 180 -9.96 -5.53 4.52
C GLU A 180 -9.01 -4.56 3.85
N ARG A 181 -9.16 -3.26 4.12
CA ARG A 181 -8.21 -2.26 3.62
C ARG A 181 -6.80 -2.53 4.13
N HIS A 182 -6.64 -2.81 5.43
CA HIS A 182 -5.35 -3.16 6.01
C HIS A 182 -4.73 -4.38 5.35
N ARG A 183 -5.50 -5.48 5.20
CA ARG A 183 -5.06 -6.69 4.49
C ARG A 183 -4.66 -6.39 3.04
N SER A 184 -5.39 -5.51 2.36
CA SER A 184 -5.07 -5.13 0.98
C SER A 184 -3.81 -4.25 0.84
N THR A 185 -3.47 -3.48 1.88
CA THR A 185 -2.33 -2.55 1.85
C THR A 185 -1.10 -3.10 2.55
N MET A 186 -1.24 -3.98 3.54
CA MET A 186 -0.14 -4.48 4.37
C MET A 186 0.00 -6.01 4.30
N GLY A 187 -0.87 -6.71 3.58
CA GLY A 187 -0.85 -8.16 3.52
C GLY A 187 -1.24 -8.79 4.86
N THR A 188 -0.44 -9.74 5.33
CA THR A 188 -0.68 -10.46 6.59
C THR A 188 -0.01 -9.81 7.81
N ILE A 189 0.60 -8.62 7.65
CA ILE A 189 1.28 -7.94 8.76
C ILE A 189 0.26 -7.58 9.86
N PRO A 190 0.48 -7.98 11.12
CA PRO A 190 -0.40 -7.64 12.24
C PRO A 190 -0.48 -6.13 12.48
N VAL A 191 -1.66 -5.64 12.89
CA VAL A 191 -1.90 -4.21 13.10
C VAL A 191 -1.04 -3.65 14.25
N GLU A 192 -0.68 -4.49 15.21
CA GLU A 192 0.17 -4.13 16.35
C GLU A 192 1.58 -3.69 15.92
N ARG A 193 2.05 -4.13 14.75
CA ARG A 193 3.35 -3.71 14.20
C ARG A 193 3.34 -2.29 13.63
N MET A 194 2.16 -1.71 13.39
CA MET A 194 2.04 -0.44 12.66
C MET A 194 2.73 0.73 13.35
N ILE A 195 2.80 0.79 14.69
CA ILE A 195 3.48 1.90 15.40
C ILE A 195 4.96 1.95 15.06
N ASP A 196 5.60 0.80 15.23
CA ASP A 196 7.04 0.66 15.06
C ASP A 196 7.38 0.88 13.58
N MET A 197 6.56 0.32 12.69
CA MET A 197 6.68 0.53 11.24
C MET A 197 6.48 1.99 10.84
N ASP A 198 5.42 2.66 11.30
CA ASP A 198 5.13 4.05 10.94
C ASP A 198 6.27 4.96 11.43
N SER A 199 6.84 4.69 12.61
CA SER A 199 7.97 5.46 13.15
C SER A 199 9.25 5.27 12.32
N ILE A 200 9.59 4.03 11.96
CA ILE A 200 10.74 3.72 11.11
C ILE A 200 10.53 4.33 9.71
N THR A 201 9.38 4.08 9.08
CA THR A 201 9.09 4.56 7.72
C THR A 201 9.02 6.08 7.65
N GLU A 202 8.51 6.75 8.67
CA GLU A 202 8.50 8.22 8.78
C GLU A 202 9.92 8.79 8.72
N PHE A 203 10.85 8.24 9.51
CA PHE A 203 12.24 8.69 9.51
C PHE A 203 12.86 8.64 8.09
N TYR A 204 12.78 7.49 7.43
CA TYR A 204 13.33 7.32 6.08
C TYR A 204 12.58 8.14 5.02
N PHE A 205 11.28 8.34 5.20
CA PHE A 205 10.49 9.21 4.34
C PHE A 205 10.94 10.67 4.44
N HIS A 206 11.24 11.17 5.65
CA HIS A 206 11.80 12.51 5.82
C HIS A 206 13.17 12.64 5.15
N GLN A 207 14.06 11.65 5.28
CA GLN A 207 15.37 11.66 4.61
C GLN A 207 15.23 11.68 3.08
N SER A 208 14.38 10.81 2.54
CA SER A 208 14.11 10.72 1.10
C SER A 208 13.50 12.01 0.55
N ARG A 209 12.51 12.60 1.23
CA ARG A 209 11.88 13.87 0.82
C ARG A 209 12.83 15.06 0.88
N ALA A 210 13.68 15.13 1.90
CA ALA A 210 14.69 16.18 1.98
C ALA A 210 15.74 16.05 0.87
N ALA A 211 16.19 14.83 0.54
CA ALA A 211 17.07 14.58 -0.59
C ALA A 211 16.44 15.03 -1.91
N LEU A 212 15.20 14.59 -2.18
CA LEU A 212 14.45 14.96 -3.39
C LEU A 212 14.23 16.47 -3.53
N TYR A 213 14.02 17.17 -2.42
CA TYR A 213 13.85 18.62 -2.43
C TYR A 213 15.16 19.36 -2.76
N ARG A 214 16.31 18.82 -2.33
CA ARG A 214 17.63 19.39 -2.64
C ARG A 214 18.02 19.15 -4.09
N ASP A 215 17.84 17.93 -4.57
CA ASP A 215 18.10 17.55 -5.95
C ASP A 215 17.11 16.43 -6.37
N PRO A 216 16.23 16.68 -7.36
CA PRO A 216 15.31 15.67 -7.87
C PRO A 216 15.98 14.40 -8.39
N ASN A 217 17.26 14.45 -8.74
CA ASN A 217 18.05 13.32 -9.24
C ASN A 217 19.04 12.78 -8.20
N ASP A 218 18.92 13.17 -6.92
CA ASP A 218 19.81 12.68 -5.86
C ASP A 218 19.65 11.14 -5.71
N PRO A 219 20.69 10.34 -6.00
CA PRO A 219 20.62 8.88 -5.86
C PRO A 219 20.35 8.45 -4.41
N ALA A 220 20.61 9.31 -3.42
CA ALA A 220 20.29 9.05 -2.03
C ALA A 220 18.78 8.83 -1.81
N VAL A 221 17.90 9.41 -2.63
CA VAL A 221 16.44 9.22 -2.54
C VAL A 221 16.09 7.73 -2.54
N VAL A 222 16.68 6.99 -3.48
CA VAL A 222 16.39 5.57 -3.68
C VAL A 222 17.12 4.70 -2.65
N LEU A 223 18.33 5.11 -2.25
CA LEU A 223 19.03 4.45 -1.14
C LEU A 223 18.24 4.52 0.16
N TRP A 224 17.61 5.66 0.48
CA TRP A 224 16.73 5.79 1.65
C TRP A 224 15.46 4.94 1.53
N GLU A 225 14.89 4.81 0.32
CA GLU A 225 13.74 3.94 0.07
C GLU A 225 14.04 2.46 0.29
N VAL A 226 15.31 2.04 0.21
CA VAL A 226 15.73 0.66 0.46
C VAL A 226 16.27 0.46 1.88
N ALA A 227 17.05 1.40 2.42
CA ALA A 227 17.67 1.29 3.75
C ALA A 227 16.67 1.15 4.91
N VAL A 228 15.42 1.59 4.69
CA VAL A 228 14.29 1.35 5.59
C VAL A 228 14.01 -0.13 5.85
N LEU A 229 14.31 -1.02 4.90
CA LEU A 229 14.12 -2.46 5.06
C LEU A 229 15.04 -3.04 6.15
N ASP A 230 16.30 -2.59 6.20
CA ASP A 230 17.25 -3.04 7.22
C ASP A 230 16.77 -2.67 8.63
N SER A 231 16.17 -1.50 8.78
CA SER A 231 15.56 -1.08 10.05
C SER A 231 14.28 -1.86 10.35
N LEU A 232 13.42 -2.09 9.35
CA LEU A 232 12.18 -2.85 9.53
C LEU A 232 12.43 -4.31 9.88
N ALA A 233 13.53 -4.90 9.43
CA ALA A 233 13.95 -6.26 9.81
C ALA A 233 14.19 -6.42 11.33
N THR A 234 14.29 -5.33 12.10
CA THR A 234 14.39 -5.38 13.56
C THR A 234 13.05 -5.54 14.27
N VAL A 235 11.94 -5.23 13.59
CA VAL A 235 10.57 -5.26 14.15
C VAL A 235 9.61 -6.20 13.42
N LEU A 236 9.95 -6.56 12.18
CA LEU A 236 9.22 -7.50 11.34
C LEU A 236 9.97 -8.83 11.24
N SER A 237 9.22 -9.93 11.25
CA SER A 237 9.69 -11.24 10.83
C SER A 237 10.03 -11.24 9.33
N PRO A 238 10.80 -12.22 8.83
CA PRO A 238 11.12 -12.33 7.41
C PRO A 238 9.88 -12.38 6.50
N GLU A 239 8.83 -13.06 6.94
CA GLU A 239 7.57 -13.15 6.19
C GLU A 239 6.84 -11.80 6.14
N GLU A 240 6.74 -11.11 7.28
CA GLU A 240 6.15 -9.77 7.36
C GLU A 240 6.95 -8.75 6.52
N LEU A 241 8.27 -8.87 6.47
CA LEU A 241 9.13 -8.01 5.65
C LEU A 241 8.86 -8.21 4.15
N ILE A 242 8.69 -9.46 3.70
CA ILE A 242 8.30 -9.77 2.31
C ILE A 242 6.92 -9.18 1.99
N GLN A 243 5.95 -9.32 2.89
CA GLN A 243 4.62 -8.71 2.71
C GLN A 243 4.71 -7.19 2.62
N PHE A 244 5.57 -6.59 3.44
CA PHE A 244 5.80 -5.15 3.40
C PHE A 244 6.43 -4.73 2.07
N GLU A 245 7.44 -5.45 1.58
CA GLU A 245 8.06 -5.17 0.28
C GLU A 245 7.03 -5.29 -0.85
N LEU A 246 6.28 -6.40 -0.93
CA LEU A 246 5.27 -6.64 -1.95
C LEU A 246 4.17 -5.57 -1.98
N ASN A 247 3.78 -5.02 -0.82
CA ASN A 247 2.65 -4.10 -0.76
C ASN A 247 3.02 -2.62 -0.71
N GLN A 248 4.21 -2.27 -0.19
CA GLN A 248 4.60 -0.88 0.07
C GLN A 248 5.75 -0.39 -0.82
N ARG A 249 6.44 -1.28 -1.55
CA ARG A 249 7.59 -0.88 -2.40
C ARG A 249 7.20 -0.89 -3.88
N ARG A 250 7.74 0.08 -4.62
CA ARG A 250 7.42 0.25 -6.06
C ARG A 250 7.76 -1.00 -6.88
N TYR A 251 8.92 -1.61 -6.62
CA TYR A 251 9.33 -2.85 -7.27
C TYR A 251 8.49 -4.05 -6.78
N GLY A 252 8.13 -4.09 -5.50
CA GLY A 252 7.31 -5.16 -4.94
C GLY A 252 5.85 -5.15 -5.40
N ILE A 253 5.24 -3.97 -5.62
CA ILE A 253 3.83 -3.86 -6.06
C ILE A 253 3.62 -4.52 -7.43
N GLY A 254 4.60 -4.41 -8.34
CA GLY A 254 4.58 -5.11 -9.63
C GLY A 254 4.59 -6.62 -9.45
N LEU A 255 5.47 -7.12 -8.58
CA LEU A 255 5.59 -8.54 -8.26
C LEU A 255 4.35 -9.09 -7.54
N ARG A 256 3.73 -8.33 -6.64
CA ARG A 256 2.55 -8.73 -5.87
C ARG A 256 1.44 -9.28 -6.76
N ASN A 257 1.13 -8.58 -7.84
CA ASN A 257 0.06 -9.00 -8.76
C ASN A 257 0.43 -10.30 -9.50
N MET A 258 1.72 -10.54 -9.75
CA MET A 258 2.20 -11.78 -10.36
C MET A 258 2.16 -12.95 -9.38
N VAL A 259 2.42 -12.71 -8.09
CA VAL A 259 2.52 -13.80 -7.10
C VAL A 259 1.21 -14.11 -6.36
N ALA A 260 0.16 -13.30 -6.54
CA ALA A 260 -1.07 -13.38 -5.75
C ALA A 260 -1.85 -14.71 -5.82
N ASN A 261 -1.64 -15.53 -6.86
CA ASN A 261 -2.46 -16.72 -7.14
C ASN A 261 -1.74 -18.06 -6.95
N ARG A 262 -0.55 -18.08 -6.33
CA ARG A 262 0.19 -19.33 -6.07
C ARG A 262 0.88 -19.33 -4.70
N ASP A 263 1.06 -20.54 -4.17
CA ASP A 263 1.83 -20.78 -2.96
C ASP A 263 3.32 -20.83 -3.31
N TYR A 264 4.02 -19.72 -3.09
CA TYR A 264 5.48 -19.65 -3.21
C TYR A 264 6.13 -19.80 -1.85
N THR A 265 7.32 -20.41 -1.83
CA THR A 265 8.13 -20.44 -0.61
C THR A 265 8.67 -19.05 -0.29
N LEU A 266 8.97 -18.83 0.99
CA LEU A 266 9.58 -17.59 1.48
C LEU A 266 10.93 -17.30 0.78
N GLU A 267 11.71 -18.34 0.51
CA GLU A 267 13.01 -18.23 -0.16
C GLU A 267 12.87 -17.79 -1.62
N GLU A 268 11.91 -18.36 -2.37
CA GLU A 268 11.65 -17.97 -3.76
C GLU A 268 11.19 -16.50 -3.86
N LEU A 269 10.26 -16.08 -3.01
CA LEU A 269 9.78 -14.69 -2.98
C LEU A 269 10.88 -13.72 -2.56
N SER A 270 11.67 -14.08 -1.55
CA SER A 270 12.79 -13.26 -1.11
C SER A 270 13.82 -13.06 -2.23
N ARG A 271 14.15 -14.13 -2.97
CA ARG A 271 15.09 -14.07 -4.09
C ARG A 271 14.57 -13.18 -5.22
N LEU A 272 13.30 -13.29 -5.59
CA LEU A 272 12.71 -12.41 -6.60
C LEU A 272 12.68 -10.95 -6.15
N LEU A 273 12.26 -10.67 -4.92
CA LEU A 273 12.24 -9.31 -4.38
C LEU A 273 13.64 -8.69 -4.36
N GLU A 274 14.67 -9.47 -4.01
CA GLU A 274 16.05 -9.01 -4.05
C GLU A 274 16.49 -8.62 -5.47
N LEU A 275 16.20 -9.47 -6.47
CA LEU A 275 16.50 -9.19 -7.88
C LEU A 275 15.77 -7.93 -8.39
N GLU A 276 14.46 -7.82 -8.09
CA GLU A 276 13.64 -6.65 -8.42
C GLU A 276 14.17 -5.36 -7.78
N ARG A 277 14.57 -5.43 -6.51
CA ARG A 277 15.17 -4.33 -5.77
C ARG A 277 16.50 -3.89 -6.39
N ASN A 278 17.35 -4.85 -6.78
CA ASN A 278 18.64 -4.58 -7.40
C ASN A 278 18.46 -3.91 -8.78
N GLN A 279 17.52 -4.39 -9.58
CA GLN A 279 17.16 -3.76 -10.84
C GLN A 279 16.60 -2.35 -10.65
N TYR A 280 15.73 -2.15 -9.64
CA TYR A 280 15.20 -0.84 -9.28
C TYR A 280 16.32 0.15 -8.93
N LEU A 281 17.28 -0.26 -8.11
CA LEU A 281 18.45 0.55 -7.77
C LEU A 281 19.28 0.91 -9.02
N ALA A 282 19.54 -0.06 -9.90
CA ALA A 282 20.31 0.16 -11.13
C ALA A 282 19.62 1.13 -12.10
N MET A 283 18.29 1.03 -12.28
CA MET A 283 17.52 1.97 -13.09
C MET A 283 17.62 3.41 -12.58
N HIS A 284 17.86 3.58 -11.28
CA HIS A 284 18.04 4.88 -10.64
C HIS A 284 19.52 5.28 -10.49
N GLY A 285 20.44 4.62 -11.20
CA GLY A 285 21.85 4.96 -11.23
C GLY A 285 22.63 4.54 -9.99
N VAL A 286 22.04 3.74 -9.11
CA VAL A 286 22.74 3.15 -7.96
C VAL A 286 23.35 1.82 -8.38
N THR A 287 24.67 1.77 -8.40
CA THR A 287 25.41 0.53 -8.70
C THR A 287 25.90 -0.09 -7.39
N LEU A 288 25.46 -1.32 -7.12
CA LEU A 288 26.00 -2.12 -6.01
C LEU A 288 27.11 -3.03 -6.54
N PRO A 289 28.27 -3.13 -5.85
CA PRO A 289 29.34 -4.03 -6.26
C PRO A 289 28.88 -5.50 -6.16
N ASP A 290 29.25 -6.31 -7.14
CA ASP A 290 29.00 -7.76 -7.18
C ASP A 290 27.51 -8.18 -7.15
N VAL A 291 26.61 -7.27 -7.52
CA VAL A 291 25.17 -7.53 -7.57
C VAL A 291 24.68 -7.61 -9.01
N GLU A 292 23.97 -8.69 -9.31
CA GLU A 292 23.31 -8.90 -10.59
C GLU A 292 22.15 -7.92 -10.77
N THR A 293 22.21 -7.10 -11.80
CA THR A 293 21.22 -6.04 -12.09
C THR A 293 20.65 -6.15 -13.51
N SER A 294 21.02 -7.19 -14.25
CA SER A 294 20.55 -7.42 -15.60
C SER A 294 19.05 -7.66 -15.62
N ALA A 295 18.35 -6.92 -16.49
CA ALA A 295 16.93 -7.11 -16.72
C ALA A 295 16.62 -8.53 -17.23
N ALA A 296 17.54 -9.10 -18.02
CA ALA A 296 17.42 -10.47 -18.52
C ALA A 296 17.49 -11.51 -17.38
N VAL A 297 18.29 -11.27 -16.34
CA VAL A 297 18.35 -12.19 -15.19
C VAL A 297 17.09 -12.10 -14.34
N VAL A 298 16.57 -10.90 -14.07
CA VAL A 298 15.29 -10.74 -13.36
C VAL A 298 14.16 -11.46 -14.11
N LEU A 299 14.05 -11.22 -15.42
CA LEU A 299 13.04 -11.88 -16.26
C LEU A 299 13.23 -13.41 -16.32
N SER A 300 14.47 -13.90 -16.30
CA SER A 300 14.73 -15.35 -16.27
C SER A 300 14.29 -15.98 -14.94
N ALA A 301 14.54 -15.30 -13.82
CA ALA A 301 14.08 -15.76 -12.51
C ALA A 301 12.55 -15.71 -12.39
N GLN A 302 11.92 -14.64 -12.89
CA GLN A 302 10.47 -14.55 -12.99
C GLN A 302 9.90 -15.69 -13.85
N ARG A 303 10.53 -15.99 -14.99
CA ARG A 303 10.11 -17.10 -15.87
C ARG A 303 10.18 -18.45 -15.17
N GLU A 304 11.27 -18.72 -14.46
CA GLU A 304 11.47 -19.97 -13.71
C GLU A 304 10.36 -20.17 -12.67
N LEU A 305 9.96 -19.10 -11.97
CA LEU A 305 8.99 -19.18 -10.89
C LEU A 305 7.53 -19.09 -11.34
N LEU A 306 7.22 -18.15 -12.24
CA LEU A 306 5.86 -17.80 -12.64
C LEU A 306 5.41 -18.60 -13.88
N GLY A 307 6.35 -18.99 -14.74
CA GLY A 307 6.10 -19.59 -16.04
C GLY A 307 5.80 -18.56 -17.13
N ASP A 308 5.91 -19.00 -18.38
CA ASP A 308 5.99 -18.11 -19.54
C ASP A 308 4.73 -17.24 -19.73
N ASP A 309 3.54 -17.85 -19.66
CA ASP A 309 2.27 -17.14 -19.89
C ASP A 309 2.07 -15.94 -18.95
N GLN A 310 2.43 -16.12 -17.67
CA GLN A 310 2.19 -15.10 -16.66
C GLN A 310 3.17 -13.93 -16.79
N VAL A 311 4.44 -14.21 -17.13
CA VAL A 311 5.43 -13.15 -17.40
C VAL A 311 5.06 -12.39 -18.66
N VAL A 312 4.56 -13.07 -19.71
CA VAL A 312 4.06 -12.40 -20.93
C VAL A 312 2.87 -11.49 -20.60
N GLU A 313 1.88 -11.98 -19.86
CA GLU A 313 0.73 -11.15 -19.44
C GLU A 313 1.18 -9.92 -18.65
N HIS A 314 2.13 -10.10 -17.73
CA HIS A 314 2.72 -9.00 -16.98
C HIS A 314 3.38 -7.97 -17.91
N LEU A 315 4.28 -8.40 -18.80
CA LEU A 315 4.99 -7.53 -19.74
C LEU A 315 4.03 -6.77 -20.66
N ARG A 316 2.93 -7.40 -21.11
CA ARG A 316 1.88 -6.71 -21.89
C ARG A 316 1.22 -5.57 -21.11
N SER A 317 1.00 -5.77 -19.81
CA SER A 317 0.34 -4.78 -18.95
C SER A 317 1.27 -3.65 -18.50
N THR A 318 2.57 -3.91 -18.35
CA THR A 318 3.53 -2.96 -17.76
C THR A 318 4.48 -2.33 -18.78
N ASN A 319 4.72 -2.97 -19.91
CA ASN A 319 5.68 -2.52 -20.91
C ASN A 319 5.01 -2.23 -22.26
N GLY A 320 4.75 -0.94 -22.51
CA GLY A 320 4.10 -0.49 -23.74
C GLY A 320 4.87 -0.77 -25.03
N LEU A 321 6.16 -1.15 -24.96
CA LEU A 321 6.95 -1.56 -26.13
C LEU A 321 6.91 -3.06 -26.39
N PHE A 322 6.45 -3.87 -25.43
CA PHE A 322 6.50 -5.33 -25.53
C PHE A 322 5.75 -5.83 -26.76
N GLU A 323 4.47 -5.49 -26.91
CA GLU A 323 3.66 -5.93 -28.06
C GLU A 323 4.22 -5.42 -29.39
N ILE A 324 4.62 -4.15 -29.44
CA ILE A 324 5.23 -3.56 -30.65
C ILE A 324 6.51 -4.31 -31.04
N TYR A 325 7.30 -4.72 -30.05
CA TYR A 325 8.50 -5.51 -30.27
C TYR A 325 8.14 -6.90 -30.81
N ILE A 326 7.26 -7.63 -30.12
CA ILE A 326 6.84 -8.98 -30.51
C ILE A 326 6.28 -9.00 -31.95
N GLU A 327 5.35 -8.10 -32.28
CA GLU A 327 4.74 -8.02 -33.61
C GLU A 327 5.76 -7.72 -34.72
N ARG A 328 6.81 -6.96 -34.41
CA ARG A 328 7.86 -6.63 -35.37
C ARG A 328 8.86 -7.76 -35.56
N ILE A 329 9.21 -8.47 -34.49
CA ILE A 329 10.29 -9.45 -34.48
C ILE A 329 9.80 -10.84 -34.85
N LEU A 330 8.66 -11.27 -34.33
CA LEU A 330 8.11 -12.59 -34.59
C LEU A 330 7.12 -12.56 -35.76
N ASP A 331 6.93 -13.71 -36.43
CA ASP A 331 5.81 -13.89 -37.33
C ASP A 331 4.53 -14.23 -36.55
N ALA A 332 3.37 -14.21 -37.24
CA ALA A 332 2.07 -14.34 -36.60
C ALA A 332 1.86 -15.68 -35.88
N GLU A 333 2.57 -16.74 -36.30
CA GLU A 333 2.50 -18.06 -35.66
C GLU A 333 3.36 -18.07 -34.39
N ALA A 334 4.61 -17.61 -34.48
CA ALA A 334 5.50 -17.52 -33.33
C ALA A 334 5.06 -16.47 -32.30
N SER A 335 4.38 -15.39 -32.71
CA SER A 335 3.85 -14.36 -31.80
C SER A 335 2.68 -14.84 -30.95
N ALA A 336 2.08 -15.99 -31.26
CA ALA A 336 1.04 -16.59 -30.43
C ALA A 336 1.60 -17.44 -29.28
N ASP A 337 2.88 -17.84 -29.37
CA ASP A 337 3.55 -18.69 -28.38
C ASP A 337 4.24 -17.82 -27.30
N ALA A 338 3.82 -17.97 -26.04
CA ALA A 338 4.35 -17.20 -24.93
C ALA A 338 5.84 -17.49 -24.68
N THR A 339 6.27 -18.75 -24.87
CA THR A 339 7.67 -19.15 -24.75
C THR A 339 8.53 -18.41 -25.75
N ARG A 340 8.11 -18.40 -27.02
CA ARG A 340 8.83 -17.69 -28.08
C ARG A 340 8.86 -16.18 -27.86
N GLN A 341 7.77 -15.60 -27.38
CA GLN A 341 7.72 -14.18 -27.04
C GLN A 341 8.74 -13.82 -25.96
N LEU A 342 8.82 -14.62 -24.90
CA LEU A 342 9.81 -14.37 -23.84
C LEU A 342 11.23 -14.62 -24.31
N ASP A 343 11.49 -15.67 -25.09
CA ASP A 343 12.83 -15.98 -25.57
C ASP A 343 13.42 -14.78 -26.34
N VAL A 344 12.66 -14.20 -27.29
CA VAL A 344 13.15 -13.04 -28.06
C VAL A 344 13.24 -11.77 -27.22
N TRP A 345 12.36 -11.61 -26.24
CA TRP A 345 12.41 -10.47 -25.33
C TRP A 345 13.64 -10.55 -24.41
N LEU A 346 13.91 -11.72 -23.84
CA LEU A 346 15.12 -12.01 -23.06
C LEU A 346 16.39 -11.79 -23.88
N ALA A 347 16.42 -12.27 -25.13
CA ALA A 347 17.52 -12.01 -26.05
C ALA A 347 17.76 -10.50 -26.24
N LYS A 348 16.69 -9.72 -26.43
CA LYS A 348 16.77 -8.26 -26.54
C LYS A 348 17.29 -7.60 -25.27
N GLU A 349 16.84 -8.02 -24.09
CA GLU A 349 17.32 -7.44 -22.83
C GLU A 349 18.80 -7.78 -22.59
N ALA A 350 19.23 -9.01 -22.88
CA ALA A 350 20.64 -9.41 -22.77
C ALA A 350 21.56 -8.56 -23.66
N ILE A 351 21.21 -8.42 -24.95
CA ILE A 351 21.94 -7.56 -25.90
C ILE A 351 21.96 -6.11 -25.42
N THR A 352 20.83 -5.62 -24.90
CA THR A 352 20.70 -4.24 -24.41
C THR A 352 21.61 -4.00 -23.19
N ASP A 353 21.68 -4.96 -22.27
CA ASP A 353 22.50 -4.86 -21.07
C ASP A 353 23.99 -4.91 -21.40
N GLU A 354 24.43 -5.77 -22.32
CA GLU A 354 25.81 -5.80 -22.83
C GLU A 354 26.21 -4.46 -23.48
N LEU A 355 25.34 -3.89 -24.32
CA LEU A 355 25.56 -2.58 -24.93
C LEU A 355 25.68 -1.47 -23.88
N LYS A 356 24.84 -1.47 -22.84
CA LYS A 356 24.93 -0.50 -21.73
C LYS A 356 26.26 -0.64 -20.97
N GLN A 357 26.68 -1.87 -20.66
CA GLN A 357 27.95 -2.13 -19.97
C GLN A 357 29.14 -1.64 -20.79
N LEU A 358 29.16 -1.93 -22.10
CA LEU A 358 30.19 -1.42 -23.01
C LEU A 358 30.18 0.11 -23.07
N ARG A 359 29.01 0.73 -23.16
CA ARG A 359 28.88 2.19 -23.21
C ARG A 359 29.37 2.86 -21.93
N SER A 360 29.16 2.23 -20.77
CA SER A 360 29.69 2.70 -19.50
C SER A 360 31.22 2.60 -19.42
N ARG A 361 31.80 1.57 -20.05
CA ARG A 361 33.27 1.35 -20.09
C ARG A 361 33.96 2.27 -21.10
N TYR A 362 33.30 2.53 -22.22
CA TYR A 362 33.80 3.35 -23.33
C TYR A 362 32.84 4.51 -23.59
N PRO A 363 32.99 5.64 -22.87
CA PRO A 363 32.11 6.79 -23.03
C PRO A 363 32.32 7.52 -24.36
N ASP A 364 33.54 7.47 -24.91
CA ASP A 364 33.84 7.96 -26.25
C ASP A 364 33.14 7.11 -27.32
N GLU A 365 32.56 7.76 -28.33
CA GLU A 365 31.76 7.07 -29.36
C GLU A 365 32.61 6.22 -30.29
N GLN A 366 33.83 6.65 -30.62
CA GLN A 366 34.71 5.89 -31.50
C GLN A 366 35.26 4.66 -30.78
N ASP A 367 35.68 4.81 -29.52
CA ASP A 367 36.14 3.69 -28.69
C ASP A 367 35.01 2.69 -28.42
N TYR A 368 33.78 3.16 -28.18
CA TYR A 368 32.60 2.32 -28.02
C TYR A 368 32.29 1.48 -29.26
N ARG A 369 32.29 2.11 -30.44
CA ARG A 369 32.09 1.40 -31.72
C ARG A 369 33.21 0.38 -31.95
N GLN A 370 34.45 0.76 -31.68
CA GLN A 370 35.59 -0.15 -31.82
C GLN A 370 35.46 -1.36 -30.88
N ALA A 371 35.05 -1.13 -29.63
CA ALA A 371 34.81 -2.20 -28.66
C ALA A 371 33.69 -3.18 -29.10
N ILE A 372 32.63 -2.67 -29.77
CA ILE A 372 31.59 -3.53 -30.35
C ILE A 372 32.17 -4.43 -31.46
N ARG A 373 33.03 -3.88 -32.35
CA ARG A 373 33.66 -4.65 -33.44
C ARG A 373 34.62 -5.69 -32.90
N ASP A 374 35.52 -5.27 -32.01
CA ASP A 374 36.59 -6.12 -31.47
C ASP A 374 36.05 -7.18 -30.50
N GLY A 375 34.95 -6.87 -29.81
CA GLY A 375 34.28 -7.76 -28.87
C GLY A 375 33.35 -8.80 -29.52
N ASN A 376 33.23 -8.84 -30.85
CA ASN A 376 32.36 -9.78 -31.57
C ASN A 376 30.85 -9.71 -31.21
N LEU A 377 30.41 -8.58 -30.63
CA LEU A 377 29.04 -8.41 -30.11
C LEU A 377 27.97 -8.59 -31.18
N ILE A 378 28.27 -8.27 -32.45
CA ILE A 378 27.31 -8.45 -33.55
C ILE A 378 27.01 -9.93 -33.78
N GLU A 379 28.02 -10.79 -33.78
CA GLU A 379 27.83 -12.24 -33.96
C GLU A 379 27.22 -12.88 -32.71
N GLU A 380 27.59 -12.40 -31.51
CA GLU A 380 26.95 -12.84 -30.26
C GLU A 380 25.46 -12.47 -30.23
N ALA A 381 25.13 -11.21 -30.51
CA ALA A 381 23.73 -10.76 -30.62
C ALA A 381 22.95 -11.52 -31.68
N ARG A 382 23.58 -11.87 -32.81
CA ARG A 382 22.98 -12.72 -33.84
C ARG A 382 22.71 -14.11 -33.29
N SER A 383 23.70 -14.77 -32.67
CA SER A 383 23.54 -16.12 -32.10
C SER A 383 22.37 -16.15 -31.12
N THR A 384 22.37 -15.22 -30.16
CA THR A 384 21.33 -15.11 -29.12
C THR A 384 19.93 -14.92 -29.74
N MET A 385 19.78 -14.04 -30.74
CA MET A 385 18.49 -13.79 -31.38
C MET A 385 18.04 -14.96 -32.28
N VAL A 386 18.98 -15.63 -32.95
CA VAL A 386 18.69 -16.81 -33.79
C VAL A 386 18.28 -18.01 -32.92
N GLU A 387 18.90 -18.20 -31.77
CA GLU A 387 18.50 -19.23 -30.81
C GLU A 387 17.08 -18.97 -30.28
N ALA A 388 16.78 -17.71 -29.95
CA ALA A 388 15.47 -17.31 -29.41
C ALA A 388 14.33 -17.38 -30.44
N GLY A 389 14.53 -16.80 -31.63
CA GLY A 389 13.46 -16.59 -32.62
C GLY A 389 13.78 -17.04 -34.05
N GLY A 390 14.94 -17.62 -34.29
CA GLY A 390 15.39 -18.05 -35.61
C GLY A 390 15.96 -16.92 -36.49
N GLU A 391 16.41 -17.29 -37.69
CA GLU A 391 17.04 -16.36 -38.63
C GLU A 391 16.08 -15.29 -39.20
N SER A 392 14.77 -15.53 -39.14
CA SER A 392 13.76 -14.53 -39.48
C SER A 392 13.69 -13.45 -38.41
N ALA A 393 13.72 -13.81 -37.13
CA ALA A 393 13.71 -12.87 -36.01
C ALA A 393 14.94 -11.97 -36.01
N TRP A 394 16.15 -12.53 -36.23
CA TRP A 394 17.37 -11.73 -36.36
C TRP A 394 17.26 -10.71 -37.49
N ARG A 395 16.88 -11.13 -38.71
CA ARG A 395 16.69 -10.20 -39.84
C ARG A 395 15.68 -9.10 -39.54
N ARG A 396 14.55 -9.43 -38.90
CA ARG A 396 13.55 -8.44 -38.50
C ARG A 396 14.09 -7.51 -37.42
N TYR A 397 14.84 -8.02 -36.46
CA TYR A 397 15.48 -7.22 -35.40
C TYR A 397 16.42 -6.16 -35.99
N GLN A 398 17.28 -6.55 -36.94
CA GLN A 398 18.16 -5.62 -37.67
C GLN A 398 17.40 -4.47 -38.33
N LEU A 399 16.21 -4.75 -38.90
CA LEU A 399 15.39 -3.78 -39.63
C LEU A 399 14.37 -3.03 -38.76
N SER A 400 14.15 -3.47 -37.51
CA SER A 400 13.04 -3.03 -36.66
C SER A 400 13.19 -1.64 -36.05
N GLY A 401 14.39 -1.04 -36.16
CA GLY A 401 14.80 0.17 -35.44
C GLY A 401 15.24 -0.09 -33.99
N PHE A 402 14.92 -1.24 -33.40
CA PHE A 402 15.43 -1.64 -32.07
C PHE A 402 16.92 -1.96 -32.11
N ALA A 403 17.43 -2.45 -33.25
CA ALA A 403 18.85 -2.65 -33.49
C ALA A 403 19.55 -1.38 -34.05
N GLY A 404 19.12 -0.18 -33.65
CA GLY A 404 19.66 1.09 -34.17
C GLY A 404 21.18 1.22 -34.01
N TRP A 405 21.77 0.54 -33.03
CA TRP A 405 23.21 0.44 -32.82
C TRP A 405 23.95 -0.22 -33.99
N LEU A 406 23.35 -1.19 -34.70
CA LEU A 406 23.94 -1.78 -35.90
C LEU A 406 24.09 -0.75 -37.02
N SER A 407 23.08 0.10 -37.21
CA SER A 407 23.14 1.17 -38.22
C SER A 407 24.19 2.25 -37.92
N MET A 408 24.59 2.40 -36.64
CA MET A 408 25.69 3.28 -36.26
C MET A 408 27.05 2.72 -36.69
N MET A 409 27.16 1.39 -36.83
CA MET A 409 28.39 0.70 -37.22
C MET A 409 28.67 0.76 -38.73
N GLU A 410 27.62 0.93 -39.55
CA GLU A 410 27.70 0.98 -41.02
C GLU A 410 28.05 2.38 -41.56
N ARG A 411 27.93 3.44 -40.77
CA ARG A 411 28.18 4.84 -41.22
C ARG A 411 29.66 5.24 -41.35
N ASP A 412 30.57 4.28 -41.28
CA ASP A 412 32.02 4.51 -41.32
C ASP A 412 32.66 4.26 -42.70
N GLU A 413 31.90 4.02 -43.78
CA GLU A 413 32.52 4.17 -45.11
C GLU A 413 32.79 5.66 -45.35
N PRO A 414 34.08 6.09 -45.42
CA PRO A 414 34.37 7.44 -45.87
C PRO A 414 33.77 7.57 -47.26
N SER A 415 32.94 8.60 -47.44
CA SER A 415 32.56 9.03 -48.77
C SER A 415 33.88 9.40 -49.47
N ASP A 416 34.31 8.58 -50.42
CA ASP A 416 35.51 8.85 -51.21
C ASP A 416 35.35 10.26 -51.82
N PRO A 417 36.35 11.15 -51.69
CA PRO A 417 36.22 12.57 -52.02
C PRO A 417 35.99 12.88 -53.51
#